data_AF-X1FZI9-F1
#
_entry.id   AF-X1FZI9-F1
#
_cell.length_a   1.000
_cell.length_b   1.000
_cell.length_c   1.000
_cell.angle_alpha   90.00
_cell.angle_beta   90.00
_cell.angle_gamma   90.00
#
_symmetry.space_group_name_H-M   'P 1'
#
loop_
_entity.id
_entity.type
_entity.pdbx_description
1 polymer ?
#
loop_
_entity_poly.entity_id
_entity_poly.type
_entity_poly.pdbx_seq_one_letter_code
_entity_poly.pdbx_strand_id
1 'polypeptide(L)' 'MGSRFIASKESEFHENYKNLVPAAGANDTMWVTGVLGPIRLWKNKYSLDHGVVSNKEEKMALEAQLTPEKVLEDQKHYEM' A
#
# COMPACT_ATOMS: atom_id res chain seq x y z
N MET A 1 15.56 -10.51 -2.87
CA MET A 1 15.74 -9.09 -3.31
C MET A 1 14.51 -8.73 -4.13
N GLY A 2 13.62 -7.86 -3.64
CA GLY A 2 12.40 -7.46 -4.37
C GLY A 2 12.57 -6.11 -5.07
N SER A 3 12.59 -5.03 -4.29
CA SER A 3 12.66 -3.65 -4.79
C SER A 3 13.81 -3.40 -5.79
N ARG A 4 14.95 -4.07 -5.62
CA ARG A 4 16.08 -3.93 -6.55
C ARG A 4 15.75 -4.38 -7.98
N PHE A 5 14.95 -5.44 -8.15
CA PHE A 5 14.57 -5.95 -9.48
C PHE A 5 13.44 -5.14 -10.11
N ILE A 6 12.64 -4.42 -9.33
CA ILE A 6 11.66 -3.46 -9.86
C ILE A 6 12.36 -2.40 -10.71
N ALA A 7 13.52 -1.91 -10.26
CA ALA A 7 14.30 -0.90 -10.99
C ALA A 7 15.13 -1.47 -12.16
N SER A 8 14.95 -2.74 -12.56
CA SER A 8 15.67 -3.32 -13.70
C SER A 8 15.03 -2.92 -15.03
N LYS A 9 15.77 -3.00 -16.14
CA LYS A 9 15.24 -2.61 -17.45
C LYS A 9 14.12 -3.54 -17.92
N GLU A 10 14.24 -4.81 -17.57
CA GLU A 10 13.34 -5.92 -17.94
C GLU A 10 12.04 -5.92 -17.13
N SER A 11 11.95 -5.12 -16.07
CA SER A 11 10.74 -5.05 -15.26
C SER A 11 9.61 -4.35 -16.00
N GLU A 12 8.44 -4.98 -16.03
CA GLU A 12 7.22 -4.53 -16.72
C GLU A 12 6.51 -3.36 -16.02
N PHE A 13 7.01 -2.90 -14.87
CA PHE A 13 6.45 -1.74 -14.19
C PHE A 13 6.62 -0.46 -15.00
N HIS A 14 5.70 0.49 -14.79
CA HIS A 14 5.77 1.80 -15.40
C HIS A 14 7.07 2.53 -15.02
N GLU A 15 7.72 3.20 -15.98
CA GLU A 15 9.02 3.85 -15.80
C GLU A 15 9.04 4.86 -14.64
N ASN A 16 7.94 5.61 -14.43
CA ASN A 16 7.80 6.48 -13.25
C ASN A 16 8.01 5.74 -11.92
N TYR A 17 7.49 4.50 -11.78
CA TYR A 17 7.66 3.71 -10.57
C TYR A 17 9.10 3.19 -10.45
N LYS A 18 9.68 2.73 -11.58
CA LYS A 18 11.06 2.25 -11.64
C LYS A 18 12.06 3.34 -11.27
N ASN A 19 11.81 4.57 -11.69
CA ASN A 19 12.67 5.73 -11.41
C ASN A 19 12.58 6.23 -9.95
N LEU A 20 11.50 5.92 -9.24
CA LEU A 20 11.38 6.26 -7.81
C LEU A 20 12.32 5.43 -6.93
N VAL A 21 12.47 4.14 -7.23
CA VAL A 21 13.17 3.20 -6.35
C VAL A 21 14.68 3.50 -6.18
N PRO A 22 15.46 3.91 -7.20
CA PRO A 22 16.88 4.23 -7.04
C PRO A 22 17.14 5.52 -6.25
N ALA A 23 16.26 6.51 -6.37
CA ALA A 23 16.40 7.80 -5.68
C ALA A 23 15.90 7.75 -4.23
N ALA A 24 15.05 6.77 -3.91
CA ALA A 24 14.46 6.55 -2.61
C ALA A 24 15.48 6.26 -1.50
N GLY A 25 15.32 6.93 -0.36
CA GLY A 25 15.98 6.60 0.90
C GLY A 25 15.16 5.63 1.76
N ALA A 26 15.79 5.08 2.80
CA ALA A 26 15.11 4.16 3.73
C ALA A 26 13.90 4.80 4.45
N ASN A 27 13.94 6.12 4.64
CA ASN A 27 12.89 6.89 5.32
C ASN A 27 11.72 7.28 4.42
N ASP A 28 11.79 6.99 3.12
CA ASP A 28 10.73 7.36 2.17
C ASP A 28 9.64 6.29 2.03
N THR A 29 9.68 5.28 2.90
CA THR A 29 8.64 4.27 3.02
C THR A 29 7.94 4.37 4.37
N MET A 30 6.71 3.91 4.44
CA MET A 30 5.96 3.80 5.69
C MET A 30 5.24 2.47 5.80
N TRP A 31 5.01 2.07 7.04
CA TRP A 31 4.17 0.93 7.39
C TRP A 31 2.72 1.39 7.41
N VAL A 32 1.82 0.63 6.80
CA VAL A 32 0.37 0.91 6.78
C VAL A 32 -0.41 -0.39 6.93
N THR A 33 -1.66 -0.31 7.38
CA THR A 33 -2.56 -1.46 7.40
C THR A 33 -3.28 -1.61 6.06
N GLY A 34 -2.97 -2.67 5.32
CA GLY A 34 -3.72 -3.06 4.13
C GLY A 34 -4.84 -4.05 4.45
N VAL A 35 -5.60 -4.43 3.42
CA VAL A 35 -6.77 -5.32 3.54
C VAL A 35 -6.41 -6.70 4.09
N LEU A 36 -5.31 -7.30 3.61
CA LEU A 36 -4.87 -8.65 4.00
C LEU A 36 -3.88 -8.66 5.17
N GLY A 37 -3.49 -7.49 5.66
CA GLY A 37 -2.46 -7.35 6.68
C GLY A 37 -1.59 -6.12 6.46
N PRO A 38 -0.58 -5.95 7.30
CA PRO A 38 0.30 -4.80 7.19
C PRO A 38 1.17 -4.87 5.93
N ILE A 39 1.36 -3.72 5.30
CA ILE A 39 2.12 -3.56 4.07
C ILE A 39 3.06 -2.36 4.20
N ARG A 40 4.24 -2.44 3.56
CA ARG A 40 5.17 -1.32 3.45
C ARG A 40 5.01 -0.66 2.09
N LEU A 41 4.67 0.62 2.07
CA LEU A 41 4.45 1.40 0.86
C LEU A 41 5.42 2.59 0.77
N TRP A 42 5.57 3.09 -0.45
CA TRP A 42 6.20 4.39 -0.72
C TRP A 42 5.33 5.52 -0.13
N LYS A 43 5.97 6.51 0.50
CA LYS A 43 5.27 7.67 1.07
C LYS A 43 4.67 8.54 -0.04
N ASN A 44 3.37 8.43 -0.22
CA ASN A 44 2.56 9.26 -1.11
C ASN A 44 1.19 9.57 -0.46
N LYS A 45 0.31 10.26 -1.19
CA LYS A 45 -1.03 10.59 -0.71
C LYS A 45 -1.80 9.34 -0.24
N TYR A 46 -1.80 8.30 -1.07
CA TYR A 46 -2.47 7.03 -0.76
C TYR A 46 -1.96 6.39 0.54
N SER A 47 -0.65 6.29 0.73
CA SER A 47 -0.09 5.69 1.95
C SER A 47 -0.31 6.55 3.20
N LEU A 48 -0.44 7.88 3.04
CA LEU A 48 -0.73 8.78 4.15
C LEU A 48 -2.20 8.68 4.59
N ASP A 49 -3.11 8.43 3.66
CA ASP A 49 -4.53 8.22 3.93
C ASP A 49 -4.78 6.86 4.62
N HIS A 50 -3.86 5.90 4.47
CA HIS A 50 -3.95 4.58 5.10
C HIS A 50 -3.05 4.52 6.35
N GLY A 51 -3.66 4.66 7.53
CA GLY A 51 -2.96 4.62 8.81
C GLY A 51 -2.47 3.22 9.22
N VAL A 52 -1.76 3.17 10.37
CA VAL A 52 -1.39 1.91 11.03
C VAL A 52 -2.39 1.61 12.13
N VAL A 53 -2.96 0.42 12.08
CA VAL A 53 -3.74 -0.17 13.17
C VAL A 53 -2.79 -1.00 14.03
N SER A 54 -2.64 -0.62 15.29
CA SER A 54 -1.57 -1.12 16.16
C SER A 54 -2.04 -2.14 17.20
N ASN A 55 -3.33 -2.15 17.52
CA ASN A 55 -3.92 -3.02 18.54
C ASN A 55 -5.21 -3.70 18.06
N LYS A 56 -5.69 -4.65 18.87
CA LYS A 56 -6.85 -5.48 18.55
C LYS A 56 -8.13 -4.65 18.55
N GLU A 57 -8.25 -3.72 19.47
CA GLU A 57 -9.43 -2.88 19.66
C GLU A 57 -9.67 -1.96 18.46
N GLU A 58 -8.60 -1.30 17.98
CA GLU A 58 -8.61 -0.50 16.74
C GLU A 58 -8.97 -1.36 15.52
N LYS A 59 -8.44 -2.59 15.45
CA LYS A 59 -8.74 -3.50 14.35
C LYS A 59 -10.22 -3.90 14.33
N MET A 60 -10.78 -4.27 15.49
CA MET A 60 -12.21 -4.59 15.60
C MET A 60 -13.09 -3.38 15.27
N ALA A 61 -12.69 -2.17 15.67
CA ALA A 61 -13.41 -0.94 15.35
C ALA A 61 -13.36 -0.60 13.86
N LEU A 62 -12.23 -0.88 13.17
CA LEU A 62 -12.09 -0.72 11.73
C LEU A 62 -12.95 -1.74 10.98
N GLU A 63 -12.90 -3.01 11.36
CA GLU A 63 -13.69 -4.09 10.75
C GLU A 63 -15.20 -3.86 10.93
N ALA A 64 -15.62 -3.31 12.08
CA ALA A 64 -17.03 -2.93 12.31
C ALA A 64 -17.53 -1.80 11.39
N GLN A 65 -16.65 -0.98 10.85
CA GLN A 65 -16.99 0.10 9.91
C GLN A 65 -16.97 -0.35 8.44
N LEU A 66 -16.54 -1.59 8.19
CA LEU A 66 -16.46 -2.18 6.87
C LEU A 66 -17.87 -2.66 6.44
N THR A 67 -18.60 -1.79 5.74
CA THR A 67 -19.91 -2.15 5.20
C THR A 67 -19.76 -2.95 3.90
N PRO A 68 -20.73 -3.81 3.54
CA PRO A 68 -20.72 -4.51 2.26
C PRO A 68 -20.57 -3.56 1.06
N GLU A 69 -21.13 -2.35 1.15
CA GLU A 69 -21.03 -1.31 0.13
C GLU A 69 -19.59 -0.81 -0.06
N LYS A 70 -18.87 -0.55 1.04
CA LYS A 70 -17.45 -0.16 0.98
C LYS A 70 -16.57 -1.25 0.42
N VAL A 71 -16.83 -2.52 0.77
CA VAL A 71 -16.11 -3.67 0.20
C VAL A 71 -16.32 -3.75 -1.31
N LEU A 72 -17.54 -3.50 -1.77
CA LEU A 72 -17.90 -3.54 -3.19
C LEU A 72 -17.33 -2.34 -3.96
N GLU A 73 -17.22 -1.18 -3.32
CA GLU A 73 -16.51 -0.01 -3.87
C GLU A 73 -15.01 -0.27 -4.00
N ASP A 74 -14.37 -0.80 -2.94
CA ASP A 74 -12.96 -1.18 -2.99
C ASP A 74 -12.69 -2.21 -4.09
N GLN A 75 -13.54 -3.22 -4.26
CA GLN A 75 -13.40 -4.23 -5.33
C GLN A 75 -13.37 -3.61 -6.73
N LYS A 76 -14.17 -2.57 -6.99
CA LYS A 76 -14.16 -1.87 -8.30
C LYS A 76 -12.83 -1.23 -8.62
N HIS A 77 -12.03 -0.87 -7.60
CA HIS A 77 -10.69 -0.32 -7.83
C HIS A 77 -9.65 -1.39 -8.20
N TYR A 78 -9.96 -2.68 -7.98
CA TYR A 78 -9.06 -3.81 -8.28
C TYR A 78 -9.48 -4.62 -9.51
N GLU A 79 -10.70 -4.46 -10.01
CA GLU A 79 -11.14 -5.02 -11.29
C GLU A 79 -10.59 -4.14 -12.44
N MET A 80 -9.46 -4.54 -13.01
CA MET A 80 -8.95 -4.03 -14.30
C MET A 80 -9.42 -4.89 -15.46
#